data_AF-A0A9W4TBU4-F1
#
_entry.id   AF-A0A9W4TBU4-F1
#
_cell.length_a   1.000
_cell.length_b   1.000
_cell.length_c   1.000
_cell.angle_alpha   90.00
_cell.angle_beta   90.00
_cell.angle_gamma   90.00
#
_symmetry.space_group_name_H-M   'P 1'
#
loop_
_entity.id
_entity.type
_entity.pdbx_description
1 polymer ?
#
loop_
_entity_poly.entity_id
_entity_poly.type
_entity_poly.pdbx_seq_one_letter_code
_entity_poly.pdbx_strand_id
1 'polypeptide(L)'
;LELVNLFDNSNITHKLLQFSPELNQNGYNLLFTAYEKGKSRMESLLKQEVYHTESHNTTGRRVREVNIYTYMQIQEIFTKKITKSEIKLSKLNPTPLYHNTSQSISKEGEQSAKKKTKRIVKDYEKELLDPLALEFLNSTPTDIAVNNILSHLDSTWERKDVLQYVRNRRR
;
A
#
# COMPACT_ATOMS: atom_id res chain seq x y z
N LEU A 1 -0.98 32.55 -23.25
CA LEU A 1 -2.00 33.34 -22.53
C LEU A 1 -2.91 32.48 -21.66
N GLU A 2 -3.36 31.31 -22.13
CA GLU A 2 -4.31 30.45 -21.40
C GLU A 2 -3.81 29.91 -20.04
N LEU A 3 -2.53 29.48 -19.97
CA LEU A 3 -1.92 29.03 -18.70
C LEU A 3 -1.70 30.16 -17.69
N VAL A 4 -1.30 31.33 -18.16
CA VAL A 4 -1.10 32.51 -17.32
C VAL A 4 -2.43 32.91 -16.68
N ASN A 5 -3.50 32.93 -17.47
CA ASN A 5 -4.85 33.24 -17.01
C ASN A 5 -5.41 32.21 -16.00
N LEU A 6 -4.95 30.95 -16.07
CA LEU A 6 -5.32 29.89 -15.13
C LEU A 6 -4.70 30.13 -13.74
N PHE A 7 -3.40 30.45 -13.71
CA PHE A 7 -2.68 30.68 -12.45
C PHE A 7 -3.01 32.03 -11.82
N ASP A 8 -3.25 33.07 -12.64
CA ASP A 8 -3.53 34.42 -12.14
C ASP A 8 -4.94 34.56 -11.54
N ASN A 9 -5.94 33.85 -12.08
CA ASN A 9 -7.33 33.94 -11.60
C ASN A 9 -7.76 32.81 -10.66
N SER A 10 -6.84 31.91 -10.28
CA SER A 10 -7.15 30.75 -9.43
C SER A 10 -8.38 29.95 -9.90
N ASN A 11 -8.54 29.82 -11.23
CA ASN A 11 -9.75 29.24 -11.81
C ASN A 11 -9.70 27.70 -11.74
N ILE A 12 -10.13 27.15 -10.60
CA ILE A 12 -10.18 25.71 -10.32
C ILE A 12 -11.15 24.93 -11.23
N THR A 13 -12.04 25.63 -11.95
CA THR A 13 -13.00 25.03 -12.89
C THR A 13 -12.47 24.88 -14.31
N HIS A 14 -11.23 25.31 -14.55
CA HIS A 14 -10.64 25.30 -15.88
C HIS A 14 -10.53 23.89 -16.46
N LYS A 15 -10.74 23.77 -17.77
CA LYS A 15 -10.76 22.49 -18.50
C LYS A 15 -9.47 21.67 -18.33
N LEU A 16 -8.32 22.33 -18.19
CA LEU A 16 -7.04 21.64 -17.94
C LEU A 16 -6.99 20.94 -16.56
N LEU A 17 -7.76 21.42 -15.59
CA LEU A 17 -7.79 20.89 -14.23
C LEU A 17 -8.89 19.84 -14.02
N GLN A 18 -9.77 19.62 -15.01
CA GLN A 18 -10.88 18.67 -14.91
C GLN A 18 -10.43 17.22 -14.66
N PHE A 19 -9.16 16.92 -14.98
CA PHE A 19 -8.56 15.61 -14.78
C PHE A 19 -7.84 15.44 -13.43
N SER A 20 -7.92 16.45 -12.56
CA SER A 20 -7.39 16.34 -11.21
C SER A 20 -8.54 16.09 -10.21
N PRO A 21 -8.59 14.92 -9.55
CA PRO A 21 -9.67 14.59 -8.63
C PRO A 21 -9.70 15.48 -7.39
N GLU A 22 -8.56 16.07 -7.01
CA GLU A 22 -8.39 16.87 -5.78
C GLU A 22 -8.42 18.39 -6.02
N LEU A 23 -8.44 18.85 -7.27
CA LEU A 23 -8.59 20.28 -7.58
C LEU A 23 -10.06 20.71 -7.48
N ASN A 24 -10.61 20.61 -6.27
CA ASN A 24 -11.93 21.07 -5.89
C ASN A 24 -11.90 21.59 -4.44
N GLN A 25 -12.99 22.22 -3.99
CA GLN A 25 -13.03 22.82 -2.65
C GLN A 25 -12.70 21.83 -1.52
N ASN A 26 -13.12 20.56 -1.64
CA ASN A 26 -12.82 19.55 -0.63
C ASN A 26 -11.33 19.20 -0.60
N GLY A 27 -10.68 19.10 -1.76
CA GLY A 27 -9.24 18.85 -1.83
C GLY A 27 -8.42 20.02 -1.30
N TYR A 28 -8.85 21.27 -1.53
CA TYR A 28 -8.26 22.44 -0.87
C TYR A 28 -8.38 22.35 0.66
N ASN A 29 -9.58 22.09 1.17
CA ASN A 29 -9.80 21.94 2.61
C ASN A 29 -8.96 20.79 3.21
N LEU A 30 -8.83 19.68 2.48
CA LEU A 30 -8.00 18.54 2.86
C LEU A 30 -6.54 18.94 2.99
N LEU A 31 -6.01 19.73 2.04
CA LEU A 31 -4.62 20.18 2.04
C LEU A 31 -4.30 21.02 3.28
N PHE A 32 -5.14 22.01 3.60
CA PHE A 32 -4.96 22.84 4.80
C PHE A 32 -5.11 22.04 6.09
N THR A 33 -6.08 21.13 6.15
CA THR A 33 -6.26 20.25 7.31
C THR A 33 -5.06 19.31 7.50
N ALA A 34 -4.51 18.79 6.40
CA ALA A 34 -3.32 17.95 6.43
C ALA A 34 -2.09 18.71 6.94
N TYR A 35 -1.95 19.98 6.58
CA TYR A 35 -0.88 20.85 7.09
C TYR A 35 -0.95 21.01 8.60
N GLU A 36 -2.11 21.38 9.14
CA GLU A 36 -2.29 21.58 10.60
C GLU A 36 -2.03 20.28 11.38
N LYS A 37 -2.54 19.15 10.89
CA LYS A 37 -2.25 17.84 11.47
C LYS A 37 -0.76 17.49 11.42
N GLY A 38 -0.09 17.81 10.32
CA GLY A 38 1.35 17.62 10.14
C GLY A 38 2.15 18.42 11.15
N LYS A 39 1.79 19.70 11.35
CA LYS A 39 2.42 20.57 12.34
C LYS A 39 2.30 20.01 13.75
N SER A 40 1.09 19.68 14.19
CA SER A 40 0.85 19.08 15.51
C SER A 40 1.64 17.79 15.72
N ARG A 41 1.72 16.94 14.69
CA ARG A 41 2.52 15.70 14.73
C ARG A 41 4.01 15.97 14.90
N MET A 42 4.56 16.97 14.20
CA MET A 42 5.97 17.35 14.35
C MET A 42 6.28 17.85 15.76
N GLU A 43 5.40 18.65 16.35
CA GLU A 43 5.53 19.11 17.74
C GLU A 43 5.51 17.95 18.74
N SER A 44 4.61 16.98 18.57
CA SER A 44 4.59 15.76 19.39
C SER A 44 5.87 14.94 19.22
N LEU A 45 6.40 14.79 18.01
CA LEU A 45 7.66 14.09 17.78
C LEU A 45 8.83 14.78 18.49
N LEU A 46 8.90 16.11 18.43
CA LEU A 46 9.91 16.88 19.12
C LEU A 46 9.88 16.64 20.64
N LYS A 47 8.68 16.66 21.24
CA LYS A 47 8.49 16.38 22.67
C LYS A 47 8.89 14.96 23.07
N GLN A 48 8.64 13.97 22.22
CA GLN A 48 8.99 12.57 22.50
C GLN A 48 10.47 12.27 22.29
N GLU A 49 11.05 12.73 21.19
CA GLU A 49 12.37 12.28 20.73
C GLU A 49 13.51 13.20 21.13
N VAL A 50 13.24 14.48 21.35
CA VAL A 50 14.28 15.46 21.70
C VAL A 50 14.17 15.86 23.16
N TYR A 51 12.97 16.23 23.61
CA TYR A 51 12.78 16.68 25.00
C TYR A 51 12.47 15.55 25.98
N HIS A 52 12.06 14.38 25.49
CA HIS A 52 11.65 13.22 26.29
C HIS A 52 10.59 13.56 27.37
N THR A 53 9.73 14.55 27.11
CA THR A 53 8.66 14.98 28.03
C THR A 53 7.39 14.16 27.88
N GLU A 54 7.20 13.52 26.73
CA GLU A 54 6.06 12.65 26.43
C GLU A 54 6.53 11.22 26.13
N SER A 55 5.67 10.23 26.36
CA SER A 55 5.99 8.83 26.08
C SER A 55 6.15 8.57 24.58
N HIS A 56 7.09 7.69 24.23
CA HIS A 56 7.37 7.36 22.85
C HIS A 56 6.17 6.66 22.19
N ASN A 57 5.65 7.25 21.10
CA ASN A 57 4.54 6.70 20.33
C ASN A 57 4.87 6.65 18.83
N THR A 58 4.70 5.48 18.23
CA THR A 58 4.93 5.24 16.79
C THR A 58 3.65 5.13 15.97
N THR A 59 2.50 5.07 16.63
CA THR A 59 1.19 4.92 15.99
C THR A 59 0.92 6.14 15.11
N GLY A 60 0.51 5.91 13.87
CA GLY A 60 0.13 6.99 12.97
C GLY A 60 1.29 7.73 12.29
N ARG A 61 2.56 7.43 12.57
CA ARG A 61 3.72 8.12 11.95
C ARG A 61 3.76 8.05 10.43
N ARG A 62 3.20 6.99 9.85
CA ARG A 62 3.13 6.78 8.39
C ARG A 62 1.76 7.12 7.78
N VAL A 63 0.84 7.67 8.58
CA VAL A 63 -0.47 8.06 8.07
C VAL A 63 -0.31 9.25 7.13
N ARG A 64 -0.85 9.07 5.93
CA ARG A 64 -0.93 10.09 4.89
C ARG A 64 -2.32 10.72 4.97
N GLU A 65 -2.38 12.03 5.19
CA GLU A 65 -3.63 12.79 5.26
C GLU A 65 -4.11 13.26 3.87
N VAL A 66 -3.32 12.99 2.83
CA VAL A 66 -3.61 13.34 1.45
C VAL A 66 -3.69 12.07 0.61
N ASN A 67 -4.60 12.08 -0.36
CA ASN A 67 -4.75 10.97 -1.29
C ASN A 67 -3.55 10.90 -2.24
N ILE A 68 -3.06 9.68 -2.47
CA ILE A 68 -1.98 9.42 -3.42
C ILE A 68 -2.52 8.45 -4.45
N TYR A 69 -2.36 8.80 -5.70
CA TYR A 69 -2.87 8.04 -6.83
C TYR A 69 -1.73 7.57 -7.71
N THR A 70 -1.84 6.33 -8.19
CA THR A 70 -1.09 5.88 -9.35
C THR A 70 -1.80 6.32 -10.63
N TYR A 71 -1.07 6.40 -11.74
CA TYR A 71 -1.65 6.74 -13.03
C TYR A 71 -2.84 5.83 -13.41
N MET A 72 -2.72 4.52 -13.17
CA MET A 72 -3.80 3.55 -13.41
C MET A 72 -5.06 3.84 -12.57
N GLN A 73 -4.89 4.23 -11.30
CA GLN A 73 -6.02 4.59 -10.44
C GLN A 73 -6.72 5.87 -10.93
N ILE A 74 -5.95 6.86 -11.38
CA ILE A 74 -6.49 8.09 -11.98
C ILE A 74 -7.33 7.72 -13.21
N GLN A 75 -6.77 6.89 -14.10
CA GLN A 75 -7.46 6.44 -15.31
C GLN A 75 -8.77 5.71 -15.01
N GLU A 76 -8.79 4.81 -14.02
CA GLU A 76 -10.02 4.14 -13.56
C GLU A 76 -11.07 5.11 -13.02
N ILE A 77 -10.67 6.13 -12.24
CA ILE A 77 -11.60 7.12 -11.69
C ILE A 77 -12.29 7.87 -12.84
N PHE A 78 -11.56 8.17 -13.92
CA PHE A 78 -12.12 8.84 -15.09
C PHE A 78 -13.04 7.95 -15.91
N THR A 79 -12.65 6.71 -16.23
CA THR A 79 -13.50 5.79 -17.00
C THR A 79 -14.82 5.49 -16.28
N LYS A 80 -14.79 5.34 -14.94
CA LYS A 80 -15.98 5.17 -14.10
C LYS A 80 -16.86 6.42 -14.03
N LYS A 81 -16.28 7.63 -14.12
CA LYS A 81 -17.05 8.88 -14.17
C LYS A 81 -17.79 9.02 -15.51
N ILE A 82 -17.13 8.70 -16.63
CA ILE A 82 -17.72 8.78 -17.98
C ILE A 82 -18.92 7.84 -18.12
N THR A 83 -18.78 6.58 -17.70
CA THR A 83 -19.90 5.60 -17.72
C THR A 83 -21.08 6.07 -16.88
N LYS A 84 -20.84 6.72 -15.73
CA LYS A 84 -21.92 7.28 -14.89
C LYS A 84 -22.61 8.49 -15.53
N SER A 85 -21.89 9.33 -16.28
CA SER A 85 -22.49 10.45 -17.02
C SER A 85 -23.32 9.97 -18.22
N GLU A 86 -22.88 8.94 -18.93
CA GLU A 86 -23.62 8.35 -20.06
C GLU A 86 -24.94 7.71 -19.60
N ILE A 87 -24.94 7.02 -18.45
CA ILE A 87 -26.15 6.46 -17.83
C ILE A 87 -27.13 7.56 -17.36
N LYS A 88 -26.65 8.77 -17.05
CA LYS A 88 -27.54 9.90 -16.70
C LYS A 88 -28.14 10.55 -17.95
N LEU A 89 -27.42 10.59 -19.07
CA LEU A 89 -27.91 11.18 -20.32
C LEU A 89 -28.96 10.28 -21.01
N SER A 90 -28.82 8.96 -20.90
CA SER A 90 -29.80 8.00 -21.44
C SER A 90 -31.13 7.91 -20.67
N LYS A 91 -31.23 8.50 -19.46
CA LYS A 91 -32.47 8.56 -18.67
C LYS A 91 -33.41 9.71 -19.05
N LEU A 92 -33.00 10.59 -19.97
CA LEU A 92 -33.83 11.72 -20.45
C LEU A 92 -34.56 11.43 -21.77
N ASN A 93 -34.29 10.30 -22.43
CA ASN A 93 -35.01 9.87 -23.63
C ASN A 93 -35.53 8.44 -23.44
N PRO A 94 -36.84 8.23 -23.24
CA PRO A 94 -37.42 6.90 -23.19
C PRO A 94 -37.72 6.42 -24.60
N THR A 95 -36.97 5.41 -25.07
CA THR A 95 -37.44 4.49 -26.12
C THR A 95 -37.18 3.05 -25.67
N PRO A 96 -38.13 2.11 -25.91
CA PRO A 96 -38.24 0.90 -25.12
C PRO A 96 -37.54 -0.31 -25.74
N LEU A 97 -37.34 -1.30 -24.86
CA LEU A 97 -37.17 -2.75 -25.11
C LEU A 97 -35.86 -3.17 -25.80
N TYR A 98 -35.05 -3.97 -25.09
CA TYR A 98 -35.06 -5.43 -25.26
C TYR A 98 -34.66 -6.10 -23.94
N HIS A 99 -35.52 -7.01 -23.49
CA HIS A 99 -35.21 -8.05 -22.52
C HIS A 99 -34.01 -8.85 -23.02
N ASN A 100 -33.08 -9.20 -22.12
CA ASN A 100 -32.54 -10.55 -22.08
C ASN A 100 -32.00 -10.84 -20.68
N THR A 101 -32.68 -11.79 -20.05
CA THR A 101 -32.34 -12.48 -18.81
C THR A 101 -30.97 -13.15 -18.96
N SER A 102 -30.09 -12.97 -17.97
CA SER A 102 -29.04 -13.93 -17.64
C SER A 102 -28.72 -13.84 -16.17
N GLN A 103 -28.67 -15.03 -15.57
CA GLN A 103 -28.79 -15.34 -14.16
C GLN A 103 -27.59 -14.88 -13.33
N SER A 104 -27.89 -14.61 -12.05
CA SER A 104 -26.94 -14.55 -10.95
C SER A 104 -26.07 -15.81 -10.90
N ILE A 105 -24.76 -15.62 -10.76
CA ILE A 105 -23.91 -16.56 -10.03
C ILE A 105 -23.16 -15.74 -9.01
N SER A 106 -23.70 -15.74 -7.79
CA SER A 106 -22.99 -15.36 -6.58
C SER A 106 -21.80 -16.30 -6.43
N LYS A 107 -20.57 -15.75 -6.43
CA LYS A 107 -19.43 -16.42 -5.80
C LYS A 107 -19.04 -15.60 -4.59
N GLU A 108 -19.70 -15.93 -3.49
CA GLU A 108 -19.10 -15.81 -2.17
C GLU A 108 -17.84 -16.68 -2.16
N GLY A 109 -16.74 -16.04 -1.85
CA GLY A 109 -15.43 -16.66 -1.73
C GLY A 109 -14.59 -15.75 -0.85
N GLU A 110 -14.94 -15.68 0.43
CA GLU A 110 -14.05 -15.20 1.48
C GLU A 110 -12.81 -16.10 1.51
N GLN A 111 -11.84 -15.81 0.64
CA GLN A 111 -10.47 -16.24 0.89
C GLN A 111 -9.89 -15.27 1.90
N SER A 112 -10.13 -15.56 3.17
CA SER A 112 -9.36 -14.96 4.25
C SER A 112 -7.88 -15.18 3.95
N ALA A 113 -7.17 -14.11 3.64
CA ALA A 113 -5.74 -14.15 3.43
C ALA A 113 -5.09 -14.65 4.73
N LYS A 114 -4.73 -15.93 4.77
CA LYS A 114 -4.03 -16.52 5.92
C LYS A 114 -2.79 -15.67 6.18
N LYS A 115 -2.80 -14.92 7.29
CA LYS A 115 -1.63 -14.17 7.75
C LYS A 115 -0.47 -15.18 7.83
N LYS A 116 0.60 -14.94 7.07
CA LYS A 116 1.81 -15.77 7.14
C LYS A 116 2.36 -15.67 8.55
N THR A 117 2.13 -16.69 9.37
CA THR A 117 2.74 -16.80 10.69
C THR A 117 4.25 -16.89 10.50
N LYS A 118 5.01 -15.98 11.11
CA LYS A 118 6.47 -16.05 11.07
C LYS A 118 6.92 -17.30 11.85
N ARG A 119 7.79 -18.12 11.26
CA ARG A 119 8.42 -19.25 11.98
C ARG A 119 9.24 -18.69 13.14
N ILE A 120 9.01 -19.21 14.33
CA ILE A 120 9.88 -18.99 15.49
C ILE A 120 10.97 -20.05 15.42
N VAL A 121 12.22 -19.63 15.26
CA VAL A 121 13.38 -20.52 15.21
C VAL A 121 13.76 -20.89 16.65
N LYS A 122 13.71 -22.18 16.97
CA LYS A 122 14.07 -22.72 18.29
C LYS A 122 15.59 -22.67 18.49
N ASP A 123 16.05 -22.80 19.74
CA ASP A 123 17.47 -22.59 20.04
C ASP A 123 18.40 -23.65 19.40
N TYR A 124 18.01 -24.92 19.36
CA TYR A 124 18.78 -25.94 18.63
C TYR A 124 18.82 -25.71 17.12
N GLU A 125 17.76 -25.12 16.55
CA GLU A 125 17.72 -24.80 15.12
C GLU A 125 18.71 -23.65 14.82
N LYS A 126 18.87 -22.70 15.75
CA LYS A 126 19.87 -21.63 15.63
C LYS A 126 21.29 -22.18 15.69
N GLU A 127 21.57 -23.14 16.57
CA GLU A 127 22.89 -23.80 16.65
C GLU A 127 23.29 -24.45 15.32
N LEU A 128 22.32 -24.96 14.55
CA LEU A 128 22.54 -25.53 13.23
C LEU A 128 22.62 -24.48 12.11
N LEU A 129 21.86 -23.39 12.21
CA LEU A 129 21.71 -22.39 11.14
C LEU A 129 22.70 -21.22 11.23
N ASP A 130 23.14 -20.85 12.43
CA ASP A 130 24.07 -19.74 12.64
C ASP A 130 25.46 -19.99 12.01
N PRO A 131 26.06 -21.19 12.07
CA PRO A 131 27.29 -21.49 11.36
C PRO A 131 27.18 -21.25 9.84
N LEU A 132 26.08 -21.68 9.23
CA LEU A 132 25.81 -21.45 7.80
C LEU A 132 25.62 -19.97 7.49
N ALA A 133 24.92 -19.24 8.37
CA ALA A 133 24.70 -17.81 8.18
C ALA A 133 26.01 -17.00 8.23
N LEU A 134 26.95 -17.42 9.08
CA LEU A 134 28.28 -16.83 9.19
C LEU A 134 29.17 -17.16 7.98
N GLU A 135 29.18 -18.43 7.54
CA GLU A 135 29.95 -18.87 6.37
C GLU A 135 29.50 -18.17 5.08
N PHE A 136 28.19 -17.95 4.93
CA PHE A 136 27.59 -17.34 3.75
C PHE A 136 27.10 -15.91 4.00
N LEU A 137 27.87 -15.11 4.75
CA LEU A 137 27.53 -13.72 5.03
C LEU A 137 27.53 -12.85 3.76
N ASN A 138 28.47 -13.12 2.83
CA ASN A 138 28.68 -12.30 1.63
C ASN A 138 28.29 -13.01 0.31
N SER A 139 27.86 -14.27 0.36
CA SER A 139 27.59 -15.11 -0.81
C SER A 139 26.37 -15.99 -0.59
N THR A 140 25.68 -16.47 -1.63
CA THR A 140 24.54 -17.37 -1.44
C THR A 140 25.00 -18.77 -1.00
N PRO A 141 24.33 -19.40 0.00
CA PRO A 141 24.59 -20.79 0.37
C PRO A 141 24.54 -21.73 -0.83
N THR A 142 25.55 -22.59 -0.96
CA THR A 142 25.56 -23.66 -1.97
C THR A 142 24.49 -24.68 -1.64
N ASP A 143 23.88 -25.29 -2.67
CA ASP A 143 22.80 -26.27 -2.50
C ASP A 143 23.19 -27.46 -1.64
N ILE A 144 24.46 -27.87 -1.71
CA ILE A 144 25.04 -28.91 -0.86
C ILE A 144 24.97 -28.51 0.62
N ALA A 145 25.40 -27.30 0.95
CA ALA A 145 25.42 -26.80 2.32
C ALA A 145 23.99 -26.67 2.90
N VAL A 146 23.04 -26.22 2.07
CA VAL A 146 21.63 -26.12 2.48
C VAL A 146 21.01 -27.50 2.69
N ASN A 147 21.25 -28.46 1.79
CA ASN A 147 20.72 -29.81 1.93
C ASN A 147 21.33 -30.55 3.13
N ASN A 148 22.61 -30.32 3.43
CA ASN A 148 23.27 -30.88 4.62
C ASN A 148 22.64 -30.38 5.92
N ILE A 149 22.16 -29.14 5.98
CA ILE A 149 21.50 -28.62 7.18
C ILE A 149 20.03 -29.05 7.24
N LEU A 150 19.35 -29.11 6.10
CA LEU A 150 17.99 -29.63 6.02
C LEU A 150 17.89 -31.09 6.49
N SER A 151 18.93 -31.91 6.31
CA SER A 151 18.91 -33.29 6.81
C SER A 151 18.98 -33.40 8.34
N HIS A 152 19.40 -32.34 9.03
CA HIS A 152 19.49 -32.28 10.49
C HIS A 152 18.35 -31.46 11.13
N LEU A 153 17.53 -30.80 10.32
CA LEU A 153 16.38 -30.00 10.77
C LEU A 153 15.07 -30.81 10.68
N ASP A 154 14.06 -30.35 11.42
CA ASP A 154 12.72 -30.94 11.36
C ASP A 154 12.17 -30.90 9.93
N SER A 155 11.35 -31.89 9.56
CA SER A 155 10.69 -32.00 8.23
C SER A 155 9.80 -30.81 7.86
N THR A 156 9.54 -29.92 8.81
CA THR A 156 8.86 -28.66 8.56
C THR A 156 9.72 -27.65 7.82
N TRP A 157 11.06 -27.78 7.85
CA TRP A 157 11.97 -26.84 7.20
C TRP A 157 12.04 -27.07 5.71
N GLU A 158 11.81 -26.00 4.95
CA GLU A 158 12.04 -25.97 3.52
C GLU A 158 13.31 -25.20 3.18
N ARG A 159 13.92 -25.47 2.01
CA ARG A 159 15.07 -24.73 1.48
C ARG A 159 14.87 -23.21 1.53
N LYS A 160 13.65 -22.74 1.22
CA LYS A 160 13.29 -21.31 1.25
C LYS A 160 13.44 -20.71 2.66
N ASP A 161 13.17 -21.48 3.71
CA ASP A 161 13.23 -21.02 5.10
C ASP A 161 14.69 -20.85 5.55
N VAL A 162 15.56 -21.80 5.17
CA VAL A 162 17.01 -21.72 5.44
C VAL A 162 17.63 -20.52 4.72
N LEU A 163 17.33 -20.34 3.43
CA LEU A 163 17.80 -19.18 2.66
C LEU A 163 17.28 -17.86 3.22
N GLN A 164 16.02 -17.82 3.67
CA GLN A 164 15.42 -16.65 4.30
C GLN A 164 16.10 -16.33 5.64
N TYR A 165 16.45 -17.35 6.43
CA TYR A 165 17.18 -17.20 7.68
C TYR A 165 18.55 -16.56 7.46
N VAL A 166 19.36 -17.12 6.55
CA VAL A 166 20.68 -16.60 6.18
C VAL A 166 20.56 -15.15 5.69
N ARG A 167 19.57 -14.86 4.83
CA ARG A 167 19.33 -13.51 4.31
C ARG A 167 18.97 -12.50 5.42
N ASN A 168 18.20 -12.92 6.42
CA ASN A 168 17.82 -12.05 7.53
C ASN A 168 19.01 -11.74 8.45
N ARG A 169 19.97 -12.66 8.61
CA ARG A 169 21.18 -12.47 9.41
C ARG A 169 22.22 -11.54 8.77
N ARG A 170 22.11 -11.25 7.47
CA ARG A 170 22.97 -10.27 6.77
C ARG A 170 22.56 -8.81 6.96
N ARG A 171 21.34 -8.56 7.42
CA ARG A 171 20.81 -7.21 7.64
C ARG A 171 21.04 -6.76 9.07
#